data_AF-A0A815UYP6-F1
#
_entry.id   AF-A0A815UYP6-F1
#
_cell.length_a   1.000
_cell.length_b   1.000
_cell.length_c   1.000
_cell.angle_alpha   90.00
_cell.angle_beta   90.00
_cell.angle_gamma   90.00
#
_symmetry.space_group_name_H-M   'P 1'
#
loop_
_entity.id
_entity.type
_entity.pdbx_description
1 polymer ?
#
loop_
_entity_poly.entity_id
_entity_poly.type
_entity_poly.pdbx_seq_one_letter_code
_entity_poly.pdbx_strand_id
1 'polypeptide(L)'
;MIENNGTKAADFHVIDHSLGSYIAGCAGKRVVGLGRISGLDPTGPYFENTDPAVRLDPTDALFVDVIHTDGAHNLLLGLGSLQRMGHVDFYSNDGVDQPNCSRTP
;
A
#
# COMPACT_ATOMS: atom_id res chain seq x y z
N MET A 1 -0.47 -22.43 1.61
CA MET A 1 -1.23 -22.28 2.86
C MET A 1 -2.51 -21.50 2.59
N ILE A 2 -3.48 -22.12 1.89
CA ILE A 2 -4.94 -21.87 1.90
C ILE A 2 -5.58 -23.22 1.50
N GLU A 3 -5.04 -24.30 2.07
CA GLU A 3 -5.52 -25.65 1.82
C GLU A 3 -5.66 -26.23 3.22
N ASN A 4 -6.91 -26.46 3.64
CA ASN A 4 -7.35 -27.41 4.69
C ASN A 4 -8.65 -27.01 5.43
N ASN A 5 -9.21 -25.80 5.25
CA ASN A 5 -10.40 -25.36 6.01
C ASN A 5 -11.59 -24.85 5.15
N GLY A 6 -11.55 -25.02 3.82
CA GLY A 6 -12.63 -24.57 2.91
C GLY A 6 -12.66 -23.06 2.61
N THR A 7 -11.71 -22.29 3.16
CA THR A 7 -11.55 -20.84 2.93
C THR A 7 -10.90 -20.57 1.57
N LYS A 8 -11.29 -19.50 0.89
CA LYS A 8 -10.71 -19.06 -0.38
C LYS A 8 -9.80 -17.86 -0.15
N ALA A 9 -8.81 -17.65 -1.03
CA ALA A 9 -7.98 -16.44 -1.02
C ALA A 9 -8.80 -15.14 -1.07
N ALA A 10 -9.93 -15.18 -1.79
CA ALA A 10 -10.86 -14.08 -1.93
C ALA A 10 -11.52 -13.65 -0.60
N ASP A 11 -11.51 -14.51 0.42
CA ASP A 11 -12.11 -14.22 1.72
C ASP A 11 -11.17 -13.40 2.63
N PHE A 12 -9.92 -13.18 2.21
CA PHE A 12 -8.91 -12.50 3.00
C PHE A 12 -8.75 -11.03 2.61
N HIS A 13 -8.61 -10.19 3.63
CA HIS A 13 -8.24 -8.79 3.52
C HIS A 13 -6.93 -8.56 4.28
N VAL A 14 -5.90 -8.12 3.57
CA VAL A 14 -4.61 -7.72 4.14
C VAL A 14 -4.62 -6.22 4.34
N ILE A 15 -4.28 -5.77 5.55
CA ILE A 15 -4.10 -4.35 5.86
C ILE A 15 -2.63 -4.17 6.24
N ASP A 16 -1.98 -3.23 5.61
CA ASP A 16 -0.55 -2.99 5.78
C ASP A 16 -0.27 -1.49 5.93
N HIS A 17 0.88 -1.18 6.52
CA HIS A 17 1.29 0.20 6.78
C HIS A 17 2.76 0.41 6.41
N SER A 18 3.08 1.53 5.77
CA SER A 18 4.47 1.92 5.45
C SER A 18 5.19 0.84 4.63
N LEU A 19 6.31 0.30 5.13
CA LEU A 19 7.05 -0.82 4.51
C LEU A 19 6.21 -2.12 4.38
N GLY A 20 5.13 -2.23 5.14
CA GLY A 20 4.17 -3.33 5.05
C GLY A 20 3.53 -3.45 3.66
N SER A 21 3.37 -2.35 2.92
CA SER A 21 2.77 -2.37 1.57
C SER A 21 3.58 -3.19 0.59
N TYR A 22 4.91 -3.20 0.73
CA TYR A 22 5.77 -4.10 -0.03
C TYR A 22 5.51 -5.57 0.32
N ILE A 23 5.33 -5.88 1.61
CA ILE A 23 5.07 -7.23 2.09
C ILE A 23 3.71 -7.73 1.58
N ALA A 24 2.68 -6.88 1.66
CA ALA A 24 1.34 -7.19 1.17
C ALA A 24 1.33 -7.38 -0.35
N GLY A 25 1.98 -6.49 -1.11
CA GLY A 25 2.13 -6.67 -2.56
C GLY A 25 2.88 -7.96 -2.90
N CYS A 26 3.95 -8.28 -2.16
CA CYS A 26 4.66 -9.56 -2.30
C CYS A 26 3.78 -10.78 -2.01
N ALA A 27 2.89 -10.69 -1.01
CA ALA A 27 1.95 -11.74 -0.68
C ALA A 27 0.89 -11.89 -1.79
N GLY A 28 0.30 -10.78 -2.24
CA GLY A 28 -0.69 -10.73 -3.31
C GLY A 28 -0.21 -11.37 -4.61
N LYS A 29 1.00 -11.01 -5.06
CA LYS A 29 1.65 -11.62 -6.23
C LYS A 29 1.81 -13.14 -6.15
N ARG A 30 1.90 -13.69 -4.94
CA ARG A 30 2.10 -15.13 -4.68
C ARG A 30 0.79 -15.86 -4.36
N VAL A 31 -0.26 -15.13 -4.01
CA VAL A 31 -1.58 -15.67 -3.64
C VAL A 31 -2.59 -15.25 -4.69
N VAL A 32 -2.76 -16.11 -5.69
CA VAL A 32 -3.71 -15.88 -6.78
C VAL A 32 -5.14 -15.71 -6.23
N GLY A 33 -5.80 -14.62 -6.61
CA GLY A 33 -7.17 -14.34 -6.22
C GLY A 33 -7.33 -13.85 -4.77
N LEU A 34 -6.28 -13.24 -4.19
CA LEU A 34 -6.37 -12.56 -2.89
C LEU A 34 -7.51 -11.53 -2.91
N GLY A 35 -8.35 -11.52 -1.87
CA GLY A 35 -9.56 -10.69 -1.81
C GLY A 35 -9.30 -9.19 -1.85
N ARG A 36 -8.59 -8.67 -0.85
CA ARG A 36 -8.33 -7.23 -0.75
C ARG A 36 -6.98 -6.93 -0.11
N ILE A 37 -6.34 -5.86 -0.56
CA ILE A 37 -5.23 -5.20 0.14
C ILE A 37 -5.64 -3.74 0.44
N SER A 38 -5.44 -3.29 1.68
CA SER A 38 -5.49 -1.87 2.02
C SER A 38 -4.10 -1.38 2.41
N GLY A 39 -3.51 -0.52 1.57
CA GLY A 39 -2.21 0.08 1.81
C GLY A 39 -2.33 1.39 2.59
N LEU A 40 -1.84 1.41 3.82
CA LEU A 40 -1.86 2.60 4.68
C LEU A 40 -0.51 3.31 4.58
N ASP A 41 -0.50 4.38 3.79
CA ASP A 41 0.64 5.25 3.53
C ASP A 41 1.89 4.49 3.05
N PRO A 42 1.84 3.87 1.85
CA PRO A 42 2.93 3.06 1.34
C PRO A 42 4.24 3.84 1.27
N THR A 43 5.34 3.22 1.69
CA THR A 43 6.65 3.85 1.70
C THR A 43 7.09 4.29 0.29
N GLY A 44 7.46 5.56 0.15
CA GLY A 44 8.09 6.10 -1.06
C GLY A 44 9.55 5.65 -1.28
N PRO A 45 10.48 5.87 -0.32
CA PRO A 45 11.88 5.48 -0.47
C PRO A 45 12.06 4.04 -0.97
N TYR A 46 12.86 3.88 -2.02
CA TYR A 46 13.19 2.61 -2.67
C TYR A 46 12.05 1.89 -3.42
N PHE A 47 10.79 2.32 -3.31
CA PHE A 47 9.65 1.65 -3.94
C PHE A 47 8.86 2.54 -4.92
N GLU A 48 8.87 3.85 -4.71
CA GLU A 48 8.22 4.78 -5.63
C GLU A 48 8.88 4.75 -7.02
N ASN A 49 8.05 4.77 -8.07
CA ASN A 49 8.43 4.68 -9.48
C ASN A 49 9.20 3.41 -9.87
N THR A 50 9.21 2.40 -9.01
CA THR A 50 9.75 1.10 -9.34
C THR A 50 8.75 0.24 -10.12
N ASP A 51 9.24 -0.85 -10.70
CA ASP A 51 8.43 -1.83 -11.42
C ASP A 51 7.31 -2.37 -10.50
N PRO A 52 6.06 -2.55 -10.99
CA PRO A 52 4.98 -3.19 -10.23
C PRO A 52 5.38 -4.48 -9.51
N ALA A 53 6.35 -5.23 -10.05
CA ALA A 53 6.90 -6.45 -9.44
C ALA A 53 7.51 -6.24 -8.05
N VAL A 54 7.95 -5.03 -7.71
CA VAL A 54 8.68 -4.71 -6.48
C VAL A 54 7.94 -3.72 -5.56
N ARG A 55 6.71 -3.33 -5.87
CA ARG A 55 5.88 -2.44 -5.01
C ARG A 55 4.44 -2.94 -4.92
N LEU A 56 3.63 -2.28 -4.10
CA LEU A 56 2.18 -2.48 -4.13
C LEU A 56 1.63 -2.01 -5.49
N ASP A 57 0.73 -2.81 -6.07
CA ASP A 57 0.11 -2.54 -7.36
C ASP A 57 -1.34 -3.06 -7.40
N PRO A 58 -2.23 -2.49 -8.22
CA PRO A 58 -3.62 -2.96 -8.30
C PRO A 58 -3.74 -4.44 -8.68
N THR A 59 -2.73 -5.00 -9.37
CA THR A 59 -2.72 -6.42 -9.75
C THR A 59 -2.51 -7.39 -8.59
N ASP A 60 -2.19 -6.90 -7.38
CA ASP A 60 -1.83 -7.73 -6.23
C ASP A 60 -3.04 -8.36 -5.51
N ALA A 61 -4.25 -7.85 -5.73
CA ALA A 61 -5.48 -8.42 -5.18
C ALA A 61 -6.69 -8.11 -6.07
N LEU A 62 -7.83 -8.75 -5.81
CA LEU A 62 -9.10 -8.46 -6.51
C LEU A 62 -9.54 -7.00 -6.28
N PHE A 63 -9.15 -6.41 -5.14
CA PHE A 63 -9.33 -5.00 -4.87
C PHE A 63 -8.16 -4.47 -4.03
N VAL A 64 -7.68 -3.28 -4.37
CA VAL A 64 -6.56 -2.62 -3.68
C VAL A 64 -6.97 -1.18 -3.45
N ASP A 65 -7.03 -0.75 -2.20
CA ASP A 65 -7.27 0.63 -1.82
C ASP A 65 -6.09 1.18 -1.03
N VAL A 66 -5.70 2.41 -1.33
CA VAL A 66 -4.52 3.03 -0.74
C VAL A 66 -4.91 4.36 -0.11
N ILE A 67 -4.37 4.63 1.08
CA ILE A 67 -4.55 5.91 1.76
C ILE A 67 -3.17 6.56 1.87
N HIS A 68 -3.01 7.75 1.29
CA HIS A 68 -1.81 8.56 1.35
C HIS A 68 -1.96 9.63 2.42
N THR A 69 -0.98 9.75 3.30
CA THR A 69 -1.00 10.71 4.41
C THR A 69 0.31 11.46 4.65
N ASP A 70 1.46 10.90 4.26
CA ASP A 70 2.79 11.50 4.49
C ASP A 70 3.65 11.50 3.22
N GLY A 71 3.04 11.77 2.07
CA GLY A 71 3.68 11.73 0.77
C GLY A 71 4.61 12.92 0.51
N ALA A 72 5.89 12.66 0.19
CA ALA A 72 6.83 13.71 -0.20
C ALA A 72 7.91 13.20 -1.17
N HIS A 73 8.48 14.12 -1.97
CA HIS A 73 9.60 13.79 -2.87
C HIS A 73 10.96 13.70 -2.18
N ASN A 74 11.05 14.07 -0.91
CA ASN A 74 12.27 13.93 -0.13
C ASN A 74 11.99 13.25 1.22
N LEU A 75 13.00 12.57 1.74
CA LEU A 75 12.92 11.80 2.99
C LEU A 75 12.86 12.67 4.25
N LEU A 76 13.11 13.98 4.11
CA LEU A 76 13.08 14.93 5.21
C LEU A 76 11.67 15.49 5.43
N LEU A 77 10.79 15.40 4.44
CA LEU A 77 9.46 16.01 4.42
C LEU A 77 8.33 14.98 4.39
N GLY A 78 8.62 13.69 4.18
CA GLY A 78 7.63 12.62 4.20
C GLY A 78 8.24 11.24 3.88
N LEU A 79 7.61 10.19 4.39
CA LEU A 79 8.01 8.79 4.17
C LEU A 79 7.06 8.05 3.23
N GLY A 80 5.87 8.57 3.01
CA GLY A 80 4.88 8.04 2.09
C GLY A 80 5.22 8.33 0.62
N SER A 81 4.62 7.56 -0.28
CA SER A 81 4.63 7.81 -1.73
C SER A 81 3.40 8.63 -2.13
N LEU A 82 3.51 9.44 -3.19
CA LEU A 82 2.35 10.05 -3.84
C LEU A 82 1.92 9.28 -5.11
N GLN A 83 2.71 8.29 -5.52
CA GLN A 83 2.39 7.41 -6.64
C GLN A 83 1.11 6.61 -6.34
N ARG A 84 0.21 6.58 -7.32
CA ARG A 84 -0.97 5.71 -7.28
C ARG A 84 -0.55 4.23 -7.31
N MET A 85 -1.02 3.47 -6.32
CA MET A 85 -0.71 2.05 -6.14
C MET A 85 -1.97 1.19 -5.98
N GLY A 86 -3.15 1.81 -5.89
CA GLY A 86 -4.43 1.12 -5.73
C GLY A 86 -5.33 1.16 -6.97
N HIS A 87 -6.40 0.38 -6.91
CA HIS A 87 -7.58 0.62 -7.75
C HIS A 87 -8.25 1.94 -7.37
N VAL A 88 -8.18 2.29 -6.09
CA VAL A 88 -8.61 3.57 -5.52
C VAL A 88 -7.52 4.09 -4.60
N ASP A 89 -7.13 5.34 -4.79
CA ASP A 89 -6.15 6.03 -3.96
C ASP A 89 -6.83 7.24 -3.30
N PHE A 90 -6.75 7.31 -1.98
CA PHE A 90 -7.30 8.39 -1.16
C PHE A 90 -6.16 9.28 -0.68
N TYR A 91 -6.25 10.57 -0.96
CA TYR A 91 -5.26 11.56 -0.55
C TYR A 91 -5.87 12.43 0.54
N SER A 92 -5.67 12.03 1.80
CA SER A 92 -6.20 12.80 2.93
C SER A 92 -5.40 14.09 3.07
N ASN A 93 -6.06 15.25 3.04
CA ASN A 93 -5.39 16.56 3.11
C ASN A 93 -4.24 16.65 2.09
N ASP A 94 -4.56 16.38 0.82
CA ASP A 94 -3.64 16.29 -0.32
C ASP A 94 -2.60 15.16 -0.23
N GLY A 95 -2.66 14.33 0.81
CA GLY A 95 -1.78 13.18 1.03
C GLY A 95 -0.40 13.55 1.55
N VAL A 96 -0.19 14.79 2.01
CA VAL A 96 1.12 15.31 2.42
C VAL A 96 1.13 15.72 3.89
N ASP A 97 0.32 16.72 4.26
CA ASP A 97 0.35 17.31 5.61
C ASP A 97 -0.98 17.06 6.31
N GLN A 98 -0.94 16.26 7.38
CA GLN A 98 -2.13 15.99 8.17
C GLN A 98 -2.31 17.03 9.28
N PRO A 99 -3.55 17.51 9.53
CA PRO A 99 -3.83 18.42 10.63
C PRO A 99 -3.31 17.89 11.97
N ASN A 100 -2.62 18.74 12.72
CA ASN A 100 -2.02 18.43 14.02
C ASN A 100 -0.82 17.46 14.01
N CYS A 101 -0.27 17.11 12.84
CA CYS A 101 1.03 16.46 12.76
C CYS A 101 2.14 17.52 12.67
N SER A 102 3.09 17.48 13.61
CA SER A 102 4.29 18.34 13.56
C SER A 102 5.22 17.84 12.47
N ARG A 103 5.68 18.72 11.56
CA ARG A 103 6.78 18.38 10.66
C ARG A 103 8.03 18.08 11.49
N THR A 104 8.68 16.95 11.22
CA THR A 104 10.05 16.74 11.67
C THR A 104 10.93 17.84 11.06
N PRO A 105 11.72 18.56 11.89
CA PRO A 105 12.55 19.68 11.42
C PRO A 105 13.67 19.25 10.47
#